data_AF-A0A9P8JH93-F1
#
_entry.id   AF-A0A9P8JH93-F1
#
_cell.length_a   1.000
_cell.length_b   1.000
_cell.length_c   1.000
_cell.angle_alpha   90.00
_cell.angle_beta   90.00
_cell.angle_gamma   90.00
#
_symmetry.space_group_name_H-M   'P 1'
#
loop_
_entity.id
_entity.type
_entity.pdbx_description
1 polymer ?
#
loop_
_entity_poly.entity_id
_entity_poly.type
_entity_poly.pdbx_seq_one_letter_code
_entity_poly.pdbx_strand_id
1 'polypeptide(L)'
;MVTITKATTRDVRFPTSLDKTGSDAMNAAGDYSAAYCILHTDSEFSGHGMTFTIGRGNEIVCQAISLLAARVEGKKLEDLVSNWGHTWRYLVSDSQLRWIGPEKGVIHLALGAVVNAIWDLWAKTLNKPVWRIVAEMSPEEFVSCIDFRYITDAITKEEAIEMLKKEEPGKAERIKHAEANRAVPAYTTSAGWLGYGKDKMKGLLQETL
;
A
#
# COMPACT_ATOMS: atom_id res chain seq x y z
N MET A 1 21.05 12.49 -2.64
CA MET A 1 20.92 11.25 -3.41
C MET A 1 20.86 10.12 -2.40
N VAL A 2 19.71 9.44 -2.29
CA VAL A 2 19.46 8.41 -1.27
C VAL A 2 19.58 7.05 -1.93
N THR A 3 20.41 6.16 -1.38
CA THR A 3 20.62 4.80 -1.89
C THR A 3 20.03 3.79 -0.92
N ILE A 4 19.24 2.84 -1.41
CA ILE A 4 18.74 1.73 -0.59
C ILE A 4 19.91 0.78 -0.34
N THR A 5 20.33 0.64 0.91
CA THR A 5 21.51 -0.16 1.28
C THR A 5 21.15 -1.59 1.67
N LYS A 6 19.94 -1.79 2.20
CA LYS A 6 19.47 -3.08 2.72
C LYS A 6 17.95 -3.08 2.88
N ALA A 7 17.33 -4.23 2.73
CA ALA A 7 15.96 -4.49 3.18
C ALA A 7 15.94 -5.38 4.44
N THR A 8 14.91 -5.22 5.27
CA THR A 8 14.64 -6.11 6.41
C THR A 8 13.16 -6.39 6.48
N THR A 9 12.81 -7.63 6.78
CA THR A 9 11.43 -8.05 6.98
C THR A 9 11.16 -8.33 8.45
N ARG A 10 9.92 -8.09 8.88
CA ARG A 10 9.46 -8.47 10.23
C ARG A 10 8.11 -9.16 10.14
N ASP A 11 8.04 -10.35 10.73
CA ASP A 11 6.78 -11.07 10.95
C ASP A 11 6.18 -10.57 12.27
N VAL A 12 5.15 -9.73 12.17
CA VAL A 12 4.47 -9.13 13.32
C VAL A 12 3.04 -9.68 13.38
N ARG A 13 2.63 -10.20 14.53
CA ARG A 13 1.30 -10.78 14.74
C ARG A 13 0.69 -10.25 16.03
N PHE A 14 -0.57 -9.88 15.96
CA PHE A 14 -1.35 -9.37 17.08
C PHE A 14 -2.41 -10.41 17.47
N PRO A 15 -2.58 -10.72 18.76
CA PRO A 15 -3.46 -11.80 19.22
C PRO A 15 -4.94 -11.37 19.23
N THR A 16 -5.44 -10.84 18.10
CA THR A 16 -6.84 -10.37 17.94
C THR A 16 -7.85 -11.51 18.04
N SER A 17 -7.42 -12.76 17.85
CA SER A 17 -8.27 -13.93 18.07
C SER A 17 -8.75 -14.08 19.52
N LEU A 18 -8.00 -13.55 20.51
CA LEU A 18 -8.35 -13.67 21.93
C LEU A 18 -9.69 -13.03 22.28
N ASP A 19 -10.05 -11.94 21.61
CA ASP A 19 -11.31 -11.24 21.84
C ASP A 19 -12.24 -11.25 20.61
N LYS A 20 -11.85 -12.02 19.59
CA LYS A 20 -12.54 -12.21 18.30
C LYS A 20 -12.68 -10.93 17.47
N THR A 21 -11.80 -9.95 17.68
CA THR A 21 -11.71 -8.77 16.81
C THR A 21 -11.44 -9.20 15.37
N GLY A 22 -12.21 -8.66 14.43
CA GLY A 22 -12.07 -8.97 13.01
C GLY A 22 -12.68 -10.30 12.57
N SER A 23 -13.42 -10.98 13.45
CA SER A 23 -14.10 -12.24 13.10
C SER A 23 -15.28 -12.02 12.14
N ASP A 24 -15.40 -12.94 11.18
CA ASP A 24 -16.48 -12.95 10.20
C ASP A 24 -16.94 -14.39 9.90
N ALA A 25 -17.89 -14.57 8.97
CA ALA A 25 -18.48 -15.87 8.65
C ALA A 25 -17.47 -16.87 8.03
N MET A 26 -16.40 -16.39 7.40
CA MET A 26 -15.33 -17.19 6.81
C MET A 26 -14.16 -17.34 7.79
N ASN A 27 -13.78 -16.24 8.45
CA ASN A 27 -12.61 -16.15 9.31
C ASN A 27 -13.05 -16.04 10.77
N ALA A 28 -13.32 -17.17 11.40
CA ALA A 28 -13.89 -17.21 12.74
C ALA A 28 -13.01 -16.53 13.82
N ALA A 29 -11.68 -16.59 13.66
CA ALA A 29 -10.72 -15.98 14.58
C ALA A 29 -9.33 -15.83 13.92
N GLY A 30 -9.11 -14.72 13.22
CA GLY A 30 -7.80 -14.36 12.66
C GLY A 30 -6.94 -13.57 13.64
N ASP A 31 -5.62 -13.75 13.58
CA ASP A 31 -4.66 -12.91 14.28
C ASP A 31 -4.12 -11.87 13.30
N TYR A 32 -4.59 -10.64 13.40
CA TYR A 32 -4.16 -9.54 12.54
C TYR A 32 -2.64 -9.48 12.54
N SER A 33 -2.06 -9.55 11.35
CA SER A 33 -0.63 -9.71 11.16
C SER A 33 -0.15 -8.80 10.05
N ALA A 34 1.10 -8.37 10.17
CA ALA A 34 1.78 -7.57 9.19
C ALA A 34 3.06 -8.29 8.75
N ALA A 35 3.16 -8.57 7.45
CA ALA A 35 4.42 -8.88 6.82
C ALA A 35 5.07 -7.55 6.46
N TYR A 36 5.98 -7.12 7.34
CA TYR A 36 6.52 -5.76 7.31
C TYR A 36 7.82 -5.70 6.51
N CYS A 37 8.02 -4.63 5.75
CA CYS A 37 9.19 -4.33 4.93
C CYS A 37 9.82 -3.00 5.38
N ILE A 38 11.13 -3.02 5.61
CA ILE A 38 11.93 -1.83 5.93
C ILE A 38 13.05 -1.72 4.92
N LEU A 39 13.09 -0.64 4.15
CA LEU A 39 14.18 -0.26 3.26
C LEU A 39 15.09 0.72 4.00
N HIS A 40 16.28 0.24 4.36
CA HIS A 40 17.33 1.05 4.97
C HIS A 40 18.11 1.77 3.88
N THR A 41 18.65 2.95 4.20
CA THR A 41 19.38 3.77 3.23
C THR A 41 20.74 4.20 3.78
N ASP A 42 21.51 4.90 2.95
CA ASP A 42 22.74 5.61 3.30
C ASP A 42 22.48 7.00 3.91
N SER A 43 21.22 7.32 4.20
CA SER A 43 20.76 8.59 4.78
C SER A 43 20.00 8.37 6.09
N GLU A 44 19.45 9.44 6.66
CA GLU A 44 18.57 9.40 7.83
C GLU A 44 17.18 8.80 7.55
N PHE A 45 16.79 8.67 6.27
CA PHE A 45 15.48 8.19 5.89
C PHE A 45 15.45 6.67 5.71
N SER A 46 14.31 6.08 6.08
CA SER A 46 13.99 4.67 5.81
C SER A 46 12.58 4.56 5.22
N GLY A 47 12.41 3.60 4.30
CA GLY A 47 11.13 3.27 3.69
C GLY A 47 10.42 2.15 4.44
N HIS A 48 9.14 2.33 4.71
CA HIS A 48 8.32 1.42 5.49
C HIS A 48 7.07 1.02 4.72
N GLY A 49 6.88 -0.27 4.55
CA GLY A 49 5.69 -0.81 3.91
C GLY A 49 5.26 -2.09 4.59
N MET A 50 4.01 -2.47 4.40
CA MET A 50 3.50 -3.74 4.88
C MET A 50 2.42 -4.27 3.97
N THR A 51 2.14 -5.55 4.13
CA THR A 51 0.90 -6.14 3.68
C THR A 51 0.25 -6.90 4.84
N PHE A 52 -1.07 -6.98 4.81
CA PHE A 52 -1.88 -7.52 5.88
C PHE A 52 -2.15 -9.02 5.66
N THR A 53 -2.02 -9.79 6.73
CA THR A 53 -2.49 -11.19 6.80
C THR A 53 -3.19 -11.43 8.13
N ILE A 54 -3.75 -12.62 8.33
CA ILE A 54 -4.53 -12.98 9.53
C ILE A 54 -3.92 -14.12 10.35
N GLY A 55 -2.59 -14.24 10.37
CA GLY A 55 -1.86 -15.14 11.25
C GLY A 55 -0.95 -16.12 10.50
N ARG A 56 -1.39 -17.38 10.36
CA ARG A 56 -0.63 -18.42 9.63
C ARG A 56 -0.37 -17.99 8.18
N GLY A 57 0.86 -18.19 7.70
CA GLY A 57 1.28 -17.80 6.36
C GLY A 57 1.91 -16.40 6.27
N ASN A 58 1.87 -15.59 7.35
CA ASN A 58 2.56 -14.29 7.37
C ASN A 58 4.07 -14.45 7.12
N GLU A 59 4.66 -15.52 7.64
CA GLU A 59 6.07 -15.87 7.45
C GLU A 59 6.44 -16.15 5.99
N ILE A 60 5.50 -16.69 5.21
CA ILE A 60 5.67 -16.97 3.79
C ILE A 60 5.70 -15.65 3.01
N VAL A 61 4.82 -14.71 3.38
CA VAL A 61 4.80 -13.38 2.78
C VAL A 61 6.08 -12.60 3.11
N CYS A 62 6.60 -12.67 4.34
CA CYS A 62 7.90 -12.09 4.71
C CYS A 62 9.07 -12.63 3.86
N GLN A 63 9.08 -13.93 3.58
CA GLN A 63 10.10 -14.51 2.69
C GLN A 63 9.97 -13.98 1.26
N ALA A 64 8.74 -13.88 0.74
CA ALA A 64 8.50 -13.29 -0.59
C ALA A 64 8.87 -11.80 -0.67
N ILE A 65 8.64 -11.03 0.41
CA ILE A 65 9.09 -9.63 0.49
C ILE A 65 10.61 -9.57 0.36
N SER A 66 11.33 -10.45 1.04
CA SER A 66 12.80 -10.47 1.02
C SER A 66 13.34 -10.69 -0.41
N LEU A 67 12.72 -11.59 -1.19
CA LEU A 67 13.07 -11.83 -2.59
C LEU A 67 12.87 -10.60 -3.48
N LEU A 68 11.74 -9.91 -3.31
CA LEU A 68 11.42 -8.71 -4.09
C LEU A 68 12.26 -7.50 -3.67
N ALA A 69 12.50 -7.33 -2.37
CA ALA A 69 13.26 -6.20 -1.85
C ALA A 69 14.74 -6.26 -2.25
N ALA A 70 15.31 -7.47 -2.40
CA ALA A 70 16.66 -7.65 -2.96
C ALA A 70 16.82 -7.03 -4.36
N ARG A 71 15.74 -6.85 -5.13
CA ARG A 71 15.77 -6.22 -6.45
C ARG A 71 15.87 -4.70 -6.38
N VAL A 72 15.64 -4.08 -5.22
CA VAL A 72 15.77 -2.63 -5.02
C VAL A 72 16.95 -2.24 -4.12
N GLU A 73 17.59 -3.21 -3.48
CA GLU A 73 18.88 -2.99 -2.82
C GLU A 73 19.95 -2.51 -3.81
N GLY A 74 20.78 -1.56 -3.38
CA GLY A 74 21.81 -0.91 -4.19
C GLY A 74 21.28 0.14 -5.19
N LYS A 75 19.96 0.30 -5.34
CA LYS A 75 19.39 1.32 -6.23
C LYS A 75 19.27 2.66 -5.54
N LYS A 76 19.44 3.73 -6.33
CA LYS A 76 19.12 5.08 -5.88
C LYS A 76 17.61 5.28 -5.92
N LEU A 77 17.10 5.98 -4.91
CA LEU A 77 15.69 6.32 -4.82
C LEU A 77 15.22 7.14 -6.02
N GLU A 78 16.04 8.09 -6.49
CA GLU A 78 15.73 8.94 -7.65
C GLU A 78 15.46 8.13 -8.93
N ASP A 79 16.22 7.06 -9.16
CA ASP A 79 16.04 6.17 -10.32
C ASP A 79 14.69 5.44 -10.25
N LEU A 80 14.24 5.09 -9.03
CA LEU A 80 12.99 4.38 -8.81
C LEU A 80 11.75 5.29 -8.92
N VAL A 81 11.87 6.56 -8.51
CA VAL A 81 10.69 7.46 -8.42
C VAL A 81 10.56 8.40 -9.60
N SER A 82 11.59 8.51 -10.45
CA SER A 82 11.57 9.32 -11.68
C SER A 82 10.58 8.79 -12.73
N ASN A 83 10.27 7.49 -12.70
CA ASN A 83 9.26 6.88 -13.58
C ASN A 83 8.60 5.67 -12.88
N TRP A 84 7.49 5.93 -12.20
CA TRP A 84 6.78 4.90 -11.44
C TRP A 84 6.22 3.77 -12.30
N GLY A 85 5.73 4.05 -13.51
CA GLY A 85 5.27 3.00 -14.43
C GLY A 85 6.39 2.05 -14.84
N HIS A 86 7.61 2.57 -15.08
CA HIS A 86 8.79 1.76 -15.33
C HIS A 86 9.20 0.95 -14.09
N THR A 87 9.20 1.57 -12.90
CA THR A 87 9.51 0.88 -11.65
C THR A 87 8.52 -0.24 -11.34
N TRP A 88 7.22 0.01 -11.53
CA TRP A 88 6.20 -1.04 -11.42
C TRP A 88 6.49 -2.17 -12.39
N ARG A 89 6.69 -1.85 -13.69
CA ARG A 89 7.02 -2.83 -14.71
C ARG A 89 8.25 -3.65 -14.34
N TYR A 90 9.33 -3.01 -13.89
CA TYR A 90 10.56 -3.67 -13.45
C TYR A 90 10.28 -4.71 -12.36
N LEU A 91 9.52 -4.32 -11.34
CA LEU A 91 9.21 -5.20 -10.21
C LEU A 91 8.28 -6.35 -10.60
N VAL A 92 7.27 -6.12 -11.46
CA VAL A 92 6.32 -7.17 -11.87
C VAL A 92 6.78 -8.03 -13.04
N SER A 93 7.94 -7.76 -13.67
CA SER A 93 8.37 -8.44 -14.91
C SER A 93 9.39 -9.56 -14.75
N ASP A 94 9.85 -9.84 -13.54
CA ASP A 94 10.67 -11.04 -13.32
C ASP A 94 9.84 -12.28 -13.62
N SER A 95 10.19 -13.01 -14.67
CA SER A 95 9.39 -14.13 -15.17
C SER A 95 9.27 -15.27 -14.16
N GLN A 96 10.29 -15.50 -13.34
CA GLN A 96 10.28 -16.56 -12.33
C GLN A 96 9.37 -16.17 -11.15
N LEU A 97 9.45 -14.92 -10.69
CA LEU A 97 8.54 -14.42 -9.65
C LEU A 97 7.10 -14.24 -10.18
N ARG A 98 6.91 -13.93 -11.46
CA ARG A 98 5.59 -13.91 -12.10
C ARG A 98 4.95 -15.29 -12.12
N TRP A 99 5.73 -16.36 -12.28
CA TRP A 99 5.22 -17.72 -12.39
C TRP A 99 4.44 -18.17 -11.15
N ILE A 100 4.75 -17.62 -9.98
CA ILE A 100 4.06 -17.89 -8.70
C ILE A 100 2.91 -16.92 -8.40
N GLY A 101 2.54 -16.06 -9.36
CA GLY A 101 1.35 -15.21 -9.33
C GLY A 101 0.49 -15.47 -10.57
N PRO A 102 0.70 -14.74 -11.67
CA PRO A 102 1.24 -13.38 -11.78
C PRO A 102 0.25 -12.36 -11.21
N GLU A 103 0.77 -11.29 -10.61
CA GLU A 103 -0.03 -10.15 -10.12
C GLU A 103 -1.21 -10.56 -9.20
N LYS A 104 -1.00 -11.60 -8.39
CA LYS A 104 -1.95 -12.13 -7.40
C LYS A 104 -1.23 -12.88 -6.27
N GLY A 105 -1.96 -13.16 -5.19
CA GLY A 105 -1.51 -14.04 -4.10
C GLY A 105 -0.28 -13.53 -3.34
N VAL A 106 0.46 -14.45 -2.72
CA VAL A 106 1.60 -14.16 -1.84
C VAL A 106 2.63 -13.23 -2.48
N ILE A 107 3.02 -13.50 -3.73
CA ILE A 107 4.07 -12.71 -4.38
C ILE A 107 3.62 -11.26 -4.65
N HIS A 108 2.33 -11.05 -4.94
CA HIS A 108 1.81 -9.71 -5.19
C HIS A 108 1.46 -8.95 -3.91
N LEU A 109 1.07 -9.67 -2.85
CA LEU A 109 1.01 -9.09 -1.49
C LEU A 109 2.39 -8.59 -1.06
N ALA A 110 3.43 -9.39 -1.26
CA ALA A 110 4.80 -9.02 -0.96
C ALA A 110 5.28 -7.82 -1.81
N LEU A 111 4.93 -7.79 -3.09
CA LEU A 111 5.21 -6.64 -3.96
C LEU A 111 4.57 -5.36 -3.42
N GLY A 112 3.32 -5.41 -2.99
CA GLY A 112 2.63 -4.26 -2.40
C GLY A 112 3.40 -3.68 -1.21
N ALA A 113 3.94 -4.53 -0.34
CA ALA A 113 4.75 -4.09 0.80
C ALA A 113 6.04 -3.38 0.34
N VAL A 114 6.74 -3.89 -0.68
CA VAL A 114 7.97 -3.27 -1.20
C VAL A 114 7.68 -1.96 -1.92
N VAL A 115 6.68 -1.92 -2.80
CA VAL A 115 6.29 -0.70 -3.54
C VAL A 115 5.88 0.40 -2.58
N ASN A 116 5.06 0.07 -1.57
CA ASN A 116 4.63 1.05 -0.58
C ASN A 116 5.79 1.53 0.31
N ALA A 117 6.79 0.69 0.57
CA ALA A 117 8.00 1.11 1.26
C ALA A 117 8.83 2.13 0.44
N ILE A 118 8.85 2.01 -0.88
CA ILE A 118 9.50 2.99 -1.77
C ILE A 118 8.72 4.31 -1.77
N TRP A 119 7.38 4.25 -1.83
CA TRP A 119 6.52 5.44 -1.73
C TRP A 119 6.70 6.17 -0.40
N ASP A 120 6.73 5.43 0.72
CA ASP A 120 6.98 5.99 2.05
C ASP A 120 8.38 6.62 2.15
N LEU A 121 9.42 5.94 1.63
CA LEU A 121 10.77 6.50 1.59
C LEU A 121 10.79 7.82 0.81
N TRP A 122 10.19 7.83 -0.38
CA TRP A 122 10.12 9.03 -1.21
C TRP A 122 9.39 10.17 -0.50
N ALA A 123 8.25 9.87 0.11
CA ALA A 123 7.45 10.83 0.84
C ALA A 123 8.21 11.49 1.99
N LYS A 124 8.96 10.70 2.74
CA LYS A 124 9.84 11.20 3.81
C LYS A 124 10.94 12.11 3.27
N THR A 125 11.60 11.74 2.17
CA THR A 125 12.63 12.61 1.56
C THR A 125 12.08 13.94 1.03
N LEU A 126 10.80 13.97 0.65
CA LEU A 126 10.12 15.19 0.21
C LEU A 126 9.48 15.98 1.37
N ASN A 127 9.49 15.43 2.59
CA ASN A 127 8.74 15.95 3.73
C ASN A 127 7.26 16.21 3.40
N LYS A 128 6.62 15.25 2.71
CA LYS A 128 5.20 15.32 2.32
C LYS A 128 4.49 14.02 2.67
N PRO A 129 3.21 14.05 3.09
CA PRO A 129 2.41 12.84 3.15
C PRO A 129 2.13 12.33 1.73
N VAL A 130 2.07 11.00 1.55
CA VAL A 130 1.91 10.35 0.23
C VAL A 130 0.74 10.91 -0.57
N TRP A 131 -0.42 11.11 0.08
CA TRP A 131 -1.61 11.65 -0.59
C TRP A 131 -1.35 13.00 -1.26
N ARG A 132 -0.49 13.83 -0.66
CA ARG A 132 -0.16 15.15 -1.18
C ARG A 132 0.73 15.08 -2.40
N ILE A 133 1.68 14.14 -2.41
CA ILE A 133 2.57 13.89 -3.55
C ILE A 133 1.71 13.53 -4.77
N VAL A 134 0.80 12.57 -4.60
CA VAL A 134 -0.09 12.10 -5.67
C VAL A 134 -1.06 13.21 -6.11
N ALA A 135 -1.64 13.95 -5.17
CA ALA A 135 -2.60 15.02 -5.49
C ALA A 135 -1.96 16.23 -6.20
N GLU A 136 -0.67 16.50 -5.96
CA GLU A 136 0.06 17.61 -6.59
C GLU A 136 0.63 17.27 -7.97
N MET A 137 0.61 16.00 -8.39
CA MET A 137 0.99 15.61 -9.75
C MET A 137 0.09 16.28 -10.79
N SER A 138 0.69 16.64 -11.93
CA SER A 138 -0.06 16.86 -13.16
C SER A 138 -0.77 15.57 -13.61
N PRO A 139 -1.84 15.67 -14.40
CA PRO A 139 -2.50 14.51 -15.00
C PRO A 139 -1.54 13.53 -15.67
N GLU A 140 -0.56 14.05 -16.42
CA GLU A 140 0.47 13.28 -17.12
C GLU A 140 1.41 12.56 -16.15
N GLU A 141 1.87 13.24 -15.10
CA GLU A 141 2.73 12.64 -14.06
C GLU A 141 2.00 11.51 -13.33
N PHE A 142 0.73 11.71 -12.95
CA PHE A 142 -0.09 10.68 -12.31
C PHE A 142 -0.26 9.46 -13.22
N VAL A 143 -0.63 9.68 -14.48
CA VAL A 143 -0.83 8.60 -15.45
C VAL A 143 0.48 7.87 -15.76
N SER A 144 1.63 8.56 -15.72
CA SER A 144 2.95 7.93 -15.88
C SER A 144 3.30 6.94 -14.76
N CYS A 145 2.59 6.98 -13.62
CA CYS A 145 2.78 6.04 -12.52
C CYS A 145 2.16 4.66 -12.78
N ILE A 146 1.31 4.53 -13.80
CA ILE A 146 0.50 3.33 -14.05
C ILE A 146 1.12 2.51 -15.18
N ASP A 147 1.19 1.19 -14.99
CA ASP A 147 1.49 0.25 -16.07
C ASP A 147 0.21 -0.12 -16.82
N PHE A 148 0.04 0.40 -18.04
CA PHE A 148 -1.18 0.20 -18.85
C PHE A 148 -1.28 -1.17 -19.54
N ARG A 149 -0.36 -2.09 -19.26
CA ARG A 149 -0.44 -3.45 -19.83
C ARG A 149 -1.74 -4.14 -19.39
N TYR A 150 -2.50 -4.63 -20.36
CA TYR A 150 -3.78 -5.33 -20.15
C TYR A 150 -4.97 -4.48 -19.67
N ILE A 151 -4.90 -3.15 -19.79
CA ILE A 151 -6.05 -2.27 -19.47
C ILE A 151 -6.47 -1.33 -20.60
N THR A 152 -5.70 -1.24 -21.70
CA THR A 152 -5.91 -0.26 -22.79
C THR A 152 -7.18 -0.49 -23.60
N ASP A 153 -7.74 -1.68 -23.56
CA ASP A 153 -9.04 -2.01 -24.15
C ASP A 153 -10.23 -1.46 -23.33
N ALA A 154 -10.00 -1.08 -22.07
CA ALA A 154 -10.98 -0.45 -21.19
C ALA A 154 -10.71 1.05 -20.95
N ILE A 155 -9.43 1.43 -20.83
CA ILE A 155 -9.00 2.83 -20.66
C ILE A 155 -7.59 3.03 -21.20
N THR A 156 -7.46 3.95 -22.16
CA THR A 156 -6.18 4.38 -22.72
C THR A 156 -5.50 5.43 -21.83
N LYS A 157 -4.22 5.69 -22.09
CA LYS A 157 -3.47 6.73 -21.35
C LYS A 157 -4.07 8.10 -21.60
N GLU A 158 -4.44 8.36 -22.84
CA GLU A 158 -5.00 9.62 -23.33
C GLU A 158 -6.35 9.89 -22.67
N GLU A 159 -7.23 8.88 -22.59
CA GLU A 159 -8.52 8.97 -21.88
C GLU A 159 -8.32 9.24 -20.38
N ALA A 160 -7.40 8.54 -19.73
CA ALA A 160 -7.09 8.76 -18.31
C ALA A 160 -6.60 10.20 -18.04
N ILE A 161 -5.72 10.73 -18.91
CA ILE A 161 -5.24 12.11 -18.82
C ILE A 161 -6.40 13.09 -19.01
N GLU A 162 -7.27 12.86 -20.00
CA GLU A 162 -8.42 13.72 -20.28
C GLU A 162 -9.39 13.76 -19.09
N MET A 163 -9.68 12.61 -18.48
CA MET A 163 -10.50 12.51 -17.27
C MET A 163 -9.92 13.33 -16.11
N LEU A 164 -8.62 13.23 -15.87
CA LEU A 164 -7.96 13.96 -14.79
C LEU A 164 -7.89 15.47 -15.06
N LYS A 165 -7.70 15.89 -16.32
CA LYS A 165 -7.74 17.31 -16.72
C LYS A 165 -9.11 17.94 -16.47
N LYS A 166 -10.19 17.19 -16.72
CA LYS A 166 -11.57 17.66 -16.42
C LYS A 166 -11.77 17.94 -14.93
N GLU A 167 -11.09 17.20 -14.06
CA GLU A 167 -11.16 17.37 -12.61
C GLU A 167 -10.21 18.45 -12.05
N GLU A 168 -9.23 18.91 -12.83
CA GLU A 168 -8.19 19.83 -12.37
C GLU A 168 -8.70 21.17 -11.79
N PRO A 169 -9.74 21.84 -12.34
CA PRO A 169 -10.22 23.13 -11.84
C PRO A 169 -10.61 23.13 -10.34
N GLY A 170 -11.04 21.99 -9.78
CA GLY A 170 -11.44 21.87 -8.37
C GLY A 170 -10.34 21.35 -7.42
N LYS A 171 -9.15 21.04 -7.94
CA LYS A 171 -8.07 20.35 -7.19
C LYS A 171 -7.63 21.15 -5.96
N ALA A 172 -7.41 22.46 -6.10
CA ALA A 172 -6.93 23.31 -5.01
C ALA A 172 -7.92 23.39 -3.84
N GLU A 173 -9.22 23.41 -4.10
CA GLU A 173 -10.25 23.46 -3.06
C GLU A 173 -10.40 22.11 -2.35
N ARG A 174 -10.39 21.00 -3.10
CA ARG A 174 -10.40 19.65 -2.50
C ARG A 174 -9.17 19.37 -1.64
N ILE A 175 -8.01 19.91 -2.01
CA ILE A 175 -6.80 19.85 -1.18
C ILE A 175 -7.03 20.55 0.17
N LYS A 176 -7.63 21.75 0.18
CA LYS A 176 -7.98 22.45 1.44
C LYS A 176 -8.97 21.64 2.28
N HIS A 177 -9.91 20.94 1.66
CA HIS A 177 -10.80 20.02 2.38
C HIS A 177 -10.04 18.85 3.00
N ALA A 178 -9.03 18.30 2.33
CA ALA A 178 -8.20 17.23 2.88
C ALA A 178 -7.38 17.72 4.08
N GLU A 179 -6.75 18.91 3.97
CA GLU A 179 -6.03 19.55 5.07
C GLU A 179 -6.94 19.86 6.28
N ALA A 180 -8.21 20.17 6.02
CA ALA A 180 -9.22 20.42 7.04
C ALA A 180 -9.91 19.15 7.58
N ASN A 181 -9.46 17.95 7.19
CA ASN A 181 -10.07 16.65 7.54
C ASN A 181 -11.56 16.55 7.16
N ARG A 182 -11.95 17.09 5.99
CA ARG A 182 -13.32 17.09 5.45
C ARG A 182 -13.45 16.37 4.10
N ALA A 183 -12.35 15.86 3.56
CA ALA A 183 -12.34 15.26 2.22
C ALA A 183 -12.97 13.86 2.15
N VAL A 184 -12.86 13.06 3.20
CA VAL A 184 -13.26 11.64 3.17
C VAL A 184 -14.13 11.33 4.39
N PRO A 185 -15.43 11.04 4.22
CA PRO A 185 -16.25 10.54 5.32
C PRO A 185 -15.77 9.14 5.75
N ALA A 186 -15.80 8.87 7.06
CA ALA A 186 -15.44 7.58 7.63
C ALA A 186 -16.69 6.81 8.07
N TYR A 187 -16.62 5.48 8.02
CA TYR A 187 -17.56 4.58 8.68
C TYR A 187 -16.77 3.57 9.52
N THR A 188 -17.44 2.90 10.46
CA THR A 188 -16.83 1.91 11.33
C THR A 188 -17.39 0.51 11.08
N THR A 189 -16.55 -0.51 11.20
CA THR A 189 -16.94 -1.93 11.20
C THR A 189 -16.80 -2.56 12.59
N SER A 190 -16.27 -1.82 13.57
CA SER A 190 -15.84 -2.38 14.86
C SER A 190 -16.96 -3.03 15.67
N ALA A 191 -18.21 -2.59 15.52
CA ALA A 191 -19.37 -3.18 16.19
C ALA A 191 -19.91 -4.44 15.51
N GLY A 192 -19.48 -4.72 14.28
CA GLY A 192 -20.06 -5.74 13.40
C GLY A 192 -19.35 -7.10 13.39
N TRP A 193 -18.31 -7.30 14.20
CA TRP A 193 -17.57 -8.57 14.22
C TRP A 193 -18.45 -9.71 14.73
N LEU A 194 -18.50 -10.81 13.97
CA LEU A 194 -19.49 -11.88 14.16
C LEU A 194 -19.27 -12.65 15.47
N GLY A 195 -18.04 -12.71 15.95
CA GLY A 195 -17.67 -13.38 17.19
C GLY A 195 -18.10 -12.63 18.45
N TYR A 196 -18.57 -11.39 18.35
CA TYR A 196 -18.99 -10.60 19.50
C TYR A 196 -20.33 -11.06 20.07
N GLY A 197 -20.42 -11.07 21.40
CA GLY A 197 -21.69 -11.24 22.09
C GLY A 197 -22.59 -10.01 21.90
N LYS A 198 -23.90 -10.22 22.08
CA LYS A 198 -24.94 -9.19 21.94
C LYS A 198 -24.62 -7.91 22.73
N ASP A 199 -24.12 -8.05 23.95
CA ASP A 199 -23.85 -6.91 24.84
C ASP A 199 -22.64 -6.09 24.37
N LYS A 200 -21.56 -6.75 23.92
CA LYS A 200 -20.38 -6.06 23.35
C LYS A 200 -20.76 -5.28 22.09
N MET A 201 -21.53 -5.90 21.18
CA MET A 201 -22.02 -5.22 19.98
C MET A 201 -22.87 -4.00 20.31
N LYS A 202 -23.83 -4.12 21.25
CA LYS A 202 -24.66 -2.99 21.69
C LYS A 202 -23.84 -1.86 22.31
N GLY A 203 -22.87 -2.18 23.15
CA GLY A 203 -21.98 -1.19 23.75
C GLY A 203 -21.20 -0.41 22.68
N LEU A 204 -20.58 -1.11 21.74
CA LEU A 204 -19.83 -0.48 20.65
C LEU A 204 -20.71 0.39 19.74
N LEU A 205 -21.96 -0.01 19.45
CA LEU A 205 -22.89 0.82 18.71
C LEU A 205 -23.21 2.14 19.44
N GLN A 206 -23.31 2.12 20.77
CA GLN A 206 -23.55 3.33 21.56
C GLN A 206 -22.31 4.23 21.65
N GLU A 207 -21.10 3.65 21.69
CA GLU A 207 -19.85 4.42 21.74
C GLU A 207 -19.50 5.09 20.42
N THR A 208 -19.95 4.52 19.29
CA THR A 208 -19.53 4.98 17.96
C THR A 208 -20.57 5.84 17.23
N LEU A 209 -21.75 6.02 17.82
CA LEU A 209 -22.82 6.91 17.34
C LEU A 209 -22.83 8.22 18.15
#